data_AF-A0A0L6JPB2-F1
#
_entry.id   AF-A0A0L6JPB2-F1
#
_cell.length_a   1.000
_cell.length_b   1.000
_cell.length_c   1.000
_cell.angle_alpha   90.00
_cell.angle_beta   90.00
_cell.angle_gamma   90.00
#
_symmetry.space_group_name_H-M   'P 1'
#
loop_
_entity.id
_entity.type
_entity.pdbx_description
1 polymer ?
#
loop_
_entity_poly.entity_id
_entity_poly.type
_entity_poly.pdbx_seq_one_letter_code
_entity_poly.pdbx_strand_id
1 'polypeptide(L)' 'MMERELIVEIVREGIEKAKKFGTKSGIAIGRPQRTLPKDFEKYYIRWKQKEIKATEFAKLVGLSRATLYRYINEYENK' A
#
# COMPACT_ATOMS: atom_id res chain seq x y z
N MET A 1 22.67 -24.23 20.81
CA MET A 1 21.96 -23.80 19.61
C MET A 1 20.99 -24.92 19.23
N MET A 2 20.06 -25.30 20.11
CA MET A 2 18.68 -24.82 20.26
C MET A 2 17.92 -24.81 18.92
N GLU A 3 17.17 -25.88 18.68
CA GLU A 3 16.38 -26.19 17.47
C GLU A 3 15.50 -25.03 16.95
N ARG A 4 15.15 -24.07 17.81
CA ARG A 4 14.44 -22.85 17.42
C ARG A 4 15.23 -21.96 16.45
N GLU A 5 16.53 -21.80 16.64
CA GLU A 5 17.34 -20.91 15.80
C GLU A 5 17.40 -21.44 14.36
N LEU A 6 17.57 -22.77 14.22
CA LEU A 6 17.55 -23.46 12.94
C LEU A 6 16.21 -23.28 12.20
N ILE A 7 15.10 -23.42 12.92
CA ILE A 7 13.75 -23.24 12.34
C ILE A 7 13.55 -21.80 11.85
N VAL A 8 14.04 -20.82 12.62
CA VAL A 8 13.94 -19.40 12.24
C VAL A 8 14.73 -19.11 10.97
N GLU A 9 15.95 -19.64 10.83
CA GLU A 9 16.76 -19.47 9.62
C GLU A 9 16.09 -20.09 8.38
N ILE A 10 15.58 -21.32 8.48
CA ILE A 10 14.90 -22.01 7.37
C ILE A 10 13.65 -21.23 6.93
N VAL A 11 12.84 -20.79 7.89
CA VAL A 11 11.62 -20.01 7.60
C VAL A 11 11.98 -18.67 6.95
N ARG A 12 13.04 -18.01 7.44
CA ARG A 12 13.53 -16.75 6.87
C ARG A 12 13.97 -16.93 5.43
N GLU A 13 14.79 -17.94 5.13
CA GLU A 13 15.20 -18.24 3.76
C GLU A 13 14.01 -18.54 2.83
N GLY A 14 13.02 -19.28 3.32
CA GLY A 14 11.79 -19.57 2.58
C GLY A 14 11.00 -18.29 2.24
N ILE A 15 10.87 -17.39 3.21
CA ILE A 15 10.21 -16.09 3.02
C ILE A 15 11.00 -15.20 2.06
N GLU A 16 12.33 -15.15 2.16
CA GLU A 16 13.17 -14.35 1.27
C GLU A 16 13.06 -14.81 -0.19
N LYS A 17 13.08 -16.13 -0.42
CA LYS A 17 12.87 -16.70 -1.76
C LYS A 17 11.48 -16.33 -2.30
N ALA A 18 10.44 -16.45 -1.51
CA ALA A 18 9.09 -16.13 -1.96
C ALA A 18 8.79 -14.61 -2.06
N LYS A 19 9.56 -13.74 -1.39
CA LYS A 19 9.55 -12.29 -1.63
C LYS A 19 10.20 -11.93 -2.96
N LYS A 20 11.33 -12.55 -3.31
CA LYS A 20 12.08 -12.28 -4.55
C LYS A 20 11.41 -12.87 -5.79
N PHE A 21 10.95 -14.11 -5.70
CA PHE A 21 10.44 -14.87 -6.84
C PHE A 21 8.91 -14.96 -6.88
N GLY A 22 8.22 -14.36 -5.91
CA GLY A 22 6.77 -14.50 -5.72
C GLY A 22 6.40 -15.86 -5.12
N THR A 23 5.13 -15.99 -4.74
CA THR A 23 4.53 -17.29 -4.39
C THR A 23 4.20 -18.09 -5.65
N LYS A 24 3.74 -19.35 -5.53
CA LYS A 24 3.26 -20.14 -6.67
C LYS A 24 2.18 -19.43 -7.51
N SER A 25 1.50 -18.42 -6.94
CA SER A 25 0.50 -17.59 -7.62
C SER A 25 1.08 -16.30 -8.24
N GLY A 26 2.40 -16.06 -8.16
CA GLY A 26 3.07 -14.84 -8.64
C GLY A 26 2.88 -13.61 -7.74
N ILE A 27 2.18 -13.75 -6.61
CA ILE A 27 1.86 -12.64 -5.69
C ILE A 27 2.95 -12.60 -4.60
N ALA A 28 3.53 -11.42 -4.36
CA ALA A 28 4.51 -11.20 -3.31
C ALA A 28 3.93 -11.49 -1.91
N ILE A 29 4.74 -12.07 -1.02
CA ILE A 29 4.34 -12.30 0.38
C ILE A 29 4.26 -10.97 1.14
N GLY A 30 3.09 -10.65 1.68
CA GLY A 30 2.86 -9.48 2.52
C GLY A 30 1.47 -8.87 2.32
N ARG A 31 1.23 -7.70 2.91
CA ARG A 31 0.01 -6.94 2.63
C ARG A 31 0.08 -6.45 1.17
N PRO A 32 -0.94 -6.69 0.33
CA PRO A 32 -0.94 -6.17 -1.03
C PRO A 32 -0.78 -4.65 -1.01
N GLN A 33 0.06 -4.15 -1.94
CA GLN A 33 0.18 -2.72 -2.22
C GLN A 33 -1.23 -2.19 -2.48
N ARG A 34 -1.67 -1.25 -1.65
CA ARG A 34 -3.01 -0.69 -1.76
C ARG A 34 -3.00 0.24 -2.96
N THR A 35 -3.53 -0.25 -4.08
CA THR A 35 -3.66 0.52 -5.31
C THR A 35 -4.57 1.72 -5.06
N LEU A 36 -4.16 2.88 -5.57
CA LEU A 36 -5.00 4.07 -5.62
C LEU A 36 -6.34 3.71 -6.28
N PRO A 37 -7.49 4.05 -5.66
CA PRO A 37 -8.79 3.91 -6.30
C PRO A 37 -8.80 4.71 -7.60
N LYS A 38 -9.42 4.16 -8.66
CA LYS A 38 -9.49 4.83 -9.98
C LYS A 38 -10.12 6.23 -9.89
N ASP A 39 -11.04 6.42 -8.95
CA ASP A 39 -11.70 7.72 -8.72
C ASP A 39 -10.82 8.74 -7.98
N PHE A 40 -9.65 8.35 -7.45
CA PHE A 40 -8.78 9.25 -6.71
C PHE A 40 -8.37 10.47 -7.55
N GLU A 41 -8.03 10.28 -8.82
CA GLU A 41 -7.58 11.36 -9.71
C GLU A 41 -8.69 12.37 -9.97
N LYS A 42 -9.92 11.89 -10.21
CA LYS A 42 -11.10 12.74 -10.40
C LYS A 42 -11.35 13.64 -9.19
N TYR A 43 -11.28 13.08 -7.98
CA TYR A 43 -11.48 13.86 -6.76
C TYR A 43 -10.27 14.71 -6.38
N TYR A 44 -9.06 14.29 -6.74
CA TYR A 44 -7.84 15.09 -6.57
C TYR A 44 -7.92 16.41 -7.34
N ILE A 45 -8.36 16.38 -8.60
CA ILE A 45 -8.56 17.59 -9.42
C ILE A 45 -9.57 18.53 -8.75
N ARG A 46 -10.73 18.02 -8.33
CA ARG A 46 -11.77 18.79 -7.64
C ARG A 46 -11.27 19.39 -6.33
N TRP A 47 -10.47 18.63 -5.58
CA TRP A 47 -9.84 19.11 -4.35
C TRP A 47 -8.82 20.22 -4.64
N LYS A 48 -8.01 20.08 -5.70
CA LYS A 48 -7.04 21.10 -6.13
C LYS A 48 -7.72 22.38 -6.61
N GLN A 49 -8.89 22.25 -7.25
CA GLN A 49 -9.76 23.37 -7.64
C GLN A 49 -10.55 23.98 -6.45
N LYS A 50 -10.36 23.47 -5.22
CA LYS A 50 -11.07 23.86 -4.00
C LYS A 50 -12.60 23.66 -4.04
N GLU A 51 -13.09 22.80 -4.93
CA GLU A 51 -14.51 22.46 -5.01
C GLU A 51 -14.96 21.58 -3.84
N ILE A 52 -14.06 20.72 -3.33
CA ILE A 52 -14.34 19.82 -2.20
C ILE A 52 -13.32 19.99 -1.08
N LYS A 53 -13.75 19.77 0.17
CA LYS A 53 -12.85 19.77 1.35
C LYS A 53 -12.08 18.45 1.44
N ALA A 54 -10.89 18.48 2.03
CA ALA A 54 -10.07 17.28 2.26
C ALA A 54 -10.82 16.19 3.07
N THR A 55 -11.72 16.59 3.96
CA THR A 55 -12.60 15.67 4.71
C THR A 55 -13.61 14.96 3.82
N GLU A 56 -14.14 15.66 2.82
CA GLU A 56 -15.09 15.12 1.85
C GLU A 56 -14.38 14.18 0.90
N PHE A 57 -13.21 14.59 0.41
CA PHE A 57 -12.33 13.78 -0.43
C PHE A 57 -11.95 12.46 0.27
N ALA A 58 -11.56 12.52 1.55
CA ALA A 58 -11.27 11.33 2.34
C ALA A 58 -12.46 10.36 2.41
N LYS A 59 -13.68 10.88 2.63
CA LYS A 59 -14.91 10.08 2.67
C LYS A 59 -15.25 9.48 1.30
N LEU A 60 -15.15 10.26 0.23
CA LEU A 60 -15.47 9.84 -1.14
C LEU A 60 -14.57 8.70 -1.63
N VAL A 61 -13.28 8.73 -1.23
CA VAL A 61 -12.31 7.69 -1.59
C VAL A 61 -12.29 6.53 -0.56
N GLY A 62 -13.00 6.67 0.58
CA GLY A 62 -12.99 5.68 1.65
C GLY A 62 -11.64 5.56 2.36
N LEU A 63 -10.87 6.64 2.42
CA LEU A 63 -9.54 6.69 3.04
C LEU A 63 -9.57 7.50 4.34
N SER A 64 -8.67 7.16 5.26
CA SER A 64 -8.40 8.03 6.41
C SER A 64 -7.68 9.30 5.93
N ARG A 65 -7.81 10.40 6.67
CA ARG A 65 -7.08 11.65 6.36
C ARG A 65 -5.56 11.44 6.26
N ALA A 66 -4.99 10.67 7.18
CA ALA A 66 -3.56 10.37 7.18
C ALA A 66 -3.15 9.61 5.91
N THR A 67 -3.97 8.64 5.50
CA THR A 67 -3.75 7.90 4.26
C THR A 67 -3.89 8.82 3.05
N LEU A 68 -4.92 9.65 2.99
CA LEU A 68 -5.15 10.62 1.91
C LEU A 68 -3.93 11.51 1.66
N TYR A 69 -3.37 12.15 2.70
CA TYR A 69 -2.19 13.00 2.54
C TYR A 69 -0.95 12.23 2.08
N ARG A 70 -0.76 10.99 2.55
CA ARG A 70 0.32 10.13 2.08
C ARG A 70 0.21 9.87 0.58
N TYR A 71 -1.00 9.53 0.12
CA TYR A 71 -1.27 9.29 -1.31
C TYR A 71 -1.15 10.55 -2.16
N ILE A 72 -1.56 11.72 -1.66
CA ILE A 72 -1.35 13.00 -2.37
C ILE A 72 0.13 13.25 -2.55
N ASN A 73 0.93 13.09 -1.49
CA ASN A 73 2.38 13.27 -1.57
C ASN A 73 3.04 12.25 -2.51
N GLU A 74 2.61 10.98 -2.47
CA GLU A 74 3.07 9.96 -3.42
C GLU A 74 2.65 10.28 -4.87
N TYR A 75 1.51 10.95 -5.10
CA TYR A 75 1.03 11.36 -6.42
C TYR A 75 1.71 12.61 -6.95
N GLU A 76 2.00 13.61 -6.10
CA GLU A 76 2.71 14.84 -6.47
C GLU A 76 4.23 14.64 -6.66
N ASN A 77 4.81 13.59 -6.06
CA ASN A 77 6.23 13.25 -6.16
C ASN A 77 6.51 12.19 -7.24
N LYS A 78 5.51 11.86 -8.06
CA LYS A 78 5.59 10.90 -9.16
C LYS A 78 5.53 11.63 -10.49
#